data_AF-A0A0E9WU06-F1
#
_entry.id   AF-A0A0E9WU06-F1
#
_cell.length_a   1.000
_cell.length_b   1.000
_cell.length_c   1.000
_cell.angle_alpha   90.00
_cell.angle_beta   90.00
_cell.angle_gamma   90.00
#
_symmetry.space_group_name_H-M   'P 1'
#
loop_
_entity.id
_entity.type
_entity.pdbx_description
1 polymer ?
#
loop_
_entity_poly.entity_id
_entity_poly.type
_entity_poly.pdbx_seq_one_letter_code
_entity_poly.pdbx_strand_id
1 'polypeptide(L)'
;MAEEEAAQTSVGILQEIYTSPLNLSLLCLCLFLLYKIIRGDKPADMGEVEEPLPKLKKRDFTLSELEEYNGATNPRILMAVNGKVFDVTRGKKFYGPGIVLPSDLW
;
A
#
# COMPACT_ATOMS: atom_id res chain seq x y z
N MET A 1 5.80 48.14 21.60
CA MET A 1 5.87 48.56 20.19
C MET A 1 6.00 47.37 19.23
N ALA A 2 7.14 46.67 19.10
CA ALA A 2 7.27 45.58 18.11
C ALA A 2 6.36 44.35 18.38
N GLU A 3 6.14 44.00 19.66
CA GLU A 3 5.24 42.88 20.02
C GLU A 3 3.76 43.22 19.82
N GLU A 4 3.38 44.50 19.91
CA GLU A 4 1.99 44.95 19.72
C GLU A 4 1.58 44.90 18.25
N GLU A 5 2.50 45.21 17.33
CA GLU A 5 2.27 45.09 15.88
C GLU A 5 2.14 43.63 15.43
N ALA A 6 2.92 42.71 16.01
CA ALA A 6 2.83 41.27 15.72
C ALA A 6 1.49 40.68 16.19
N ALA A 7 1.01 41.09 17.37
CA ALA A 7 -0.29 40.67 17.87
C ALA A 7 -1.43 41.21 16.98
N GLN A 8 -1.39 42.49 16.61
CA GLN A 8 -2.41 43.10 15.74
C GLN A 8 -2.46 42.47 14.34
N THR A 9 -1.30 42.17 13.75
CA THR A 9 -1.24 41.48 12.44
C THR A 9 -1.82 40.06 12.53
N SER A 10 -1.50 39.31 13.59
CA SER A 10 -2.05 37.96 13.79
C SER A 10 -3.58 37.96 13.93
N VAL A 11 -4.16 38.92 14.65
CA VAL A 11 -5.61 39.05 14.82
C VAL A 11 -6.28 39.43 13.49
N GLY A 12 -5.68 40.35 12.72
CA GLY A 12 -6.16 40.70 11.38
C GLY A 12 -6.17 39.51 10.42
N ILE A 13 -5.09 38.72 10.41
CA ILE A 13 -4.97 37.52 9.57
C ILE A 13 -6.04 36.49 9.95
N LEU A 14 -6.29 36.26 11.24
CA LEU A 14 -7.34 35.34 11.69
C LEU A 14 -8.73 35.81 11.25
N GLN A 15 -9.03 37.11 11.36
CA GLN A 15 -10.30 37.66 10.88
C GLN A 15 -10.49 37.46 9.38
N GLU A 16 -9.46 37.73 8.57
CA GLU A 16 -9.49 37.52 7.11
C GLU A 16 -9.63 36.05 6.72
N ILE A 17 -9.06 35.13 7.49
CA ILE A 17 -9.23 33.68 7.28
C ILE A 17 -10.68 33.26 7.53
N TYR A 18 -11.33 33.79 8.57
CA TYR A 18 -12.71 33.41 8.95
C TYR A 18 -13.80 34.09 8.13
N THR A 19 -13.62 35.35 7.74
CA THR A 19 -14.62 36.09 6.95
C THR A 19 -14.55 35.80 5.46
N SER A 20 -13.38 35.38 4.96
CA SER A 20 -13.23 34.99 3.56
C SER A 20 -13.69 33.54 3.33
N PRO A 21 -14.79 33.30 2.59
CA PRO A 21 -15.28 31.95 2.32
C PRO A 21 -14.27 31.10 1.54
N LEU A 22 -13.42 31.74 0.73
CA LEU A 22 -12.34 31.09 -0.01
C LEU A 22 -11.29 30.49 0.93
N ASN A 23 -10.82 31.27 1.91
CA ASN A 23 -9.81 30.83 2.88
C ASN A 23 -10.33 29.68 3.75
N LEU A 24 -11.60 29.73 4.16
CA LEU A 24 -12.25 28.64 4.89
C LEU A 24 -12.29 27.34 4.06
N SER A 25 -12.64 27.43 2.77
CA SER A 25 -12.64 26.26 1.88
C SER A 25 -11.25 25.65 1.70
N LEU A 26 -10.23 26.49 1.56
CA LEU A 26 -8.83 26.08 1.45
C LEU A 26 -8.33 25.44 2.76
N LEU A 27 -8.69 26.01 3.91
CA LEU A 27 -8.37 25.45 5.22
C LEU A 27 -8.97 24.06 5.40
N CYS A 28 -10.27 23.89 5.08
CA CYS A 28 -10.96 22.61 5.13
C CYS A 28 -10.31 21.57 4.20
N LEU A 29 -9.97 21.97 2.96
CA LEU A 29 -9.27 21.10 2.02
C LEU A 29 -7.90 20.70 2.55
N CYS A 30 -7.15 21.63 3.13
CA CYS A 30 -5.83 21.39 3.69
C CYS A 30 -5.88 20.39 4.86
N LEU A 31 -6.83 20.57 5.78
CA LEU A 31 -7.09 19.62 6.88
C LEU A 31 -7.52 18.24 6.35
N PHE A 32 -8.36 18.21 5.33
CA PHE A 32 -8.79 16.95 4.69
C PHE A 32 -7.61 16.20 4.05
N LEU A 33 -6.73 16.90 3.34
CA LEU A 33 -5.54 16.31 2.73
C LEU A 33 -4.56 15.81 3.80
N LEU A 34 -4.29 16.60 4.84
CA LEU A 34 -3.47 16.16 5.99
C LEU A 34 -4.06 14.93 6.66
N TYR A 35 -5.38 14.92 6.87
CA TYR A 35 -6.08 13.76 7.40
C TYR A 35 -5.93 12.54 6.49
N LYS A 36 -6.11 12.69 5.18
CA LYS A 36 -5.97 11.59 4.22
C LYS A 36 -4.54 11.03 4.20
N ILE A 37 -3.53 11.90 4.29
CA ILE A 37 -2.12 11.51 4.33
C ILE A 37 -1.80 10.75 5.62
N ILE A 38 -2.23 11.27 6.77
CA ILE A 38 -1.94 10.66 8.09
C ILE A 38 -2.72 9.37 8.28
N ARG A 39 -3.98 9.33 7.84
CA ARG A 39 -4.84 8.15 8.04
C ARG A 39 -4.40 6.97 7.17
N GLY A 40 -3.59 7.23 6.15
CA GLY A 40 -3.15 6.23 5.18
C GLY A 40 -4.34 5.70 4.40
N ASP A 41 -4.29 5.76 3.08
CA ASP A 41 -5.16 4.90 2.29
C ASP A 41 -4.78 3.46 2.66
N LYS A 42 -5.56 2.83 3.55
CA LYS A 42 -5.43 1.39 3.82
C LYS A 42 -5.53 0.74 2.45
N PRO A 43 -4.50 0.02 1.99
CA PRO A 43 -4.60 -0.71 0.73
C PRO A 43 -5.86 -1.56 0.84
N ALA A 44 -6.73 -1.43 -0.16
CA ALA A 44 -7.99 -2.17 -0.24
C ALA A 44 -7.71 -3.61 0.19
N ASP A 45 -8.40 -4.03 1.24
CA ASP A 45 -8.27 -5.35 1.84
C ASP A 45 -8.48 -6.40 0.74
N MET A 46 -7.36 -6.88 0.20
CA MET A 46 -7.35 -7.91 -0.83
C MET A 46 -7.62 -9.23 -0.11
N GLY A 47 -8.92 -9.47 0.10
CA GLY A 47 -9.61 -10.76 0.22
C GLY A 47 -8.90 -11.90 0.94
N GLU A 48 -9.57 -12.38 1.99
CA GLU A 48 -9.37 -13.66 2.68
C GLU A 48 -7.94 -13.96 3.13
N VAL A 49 -7.73 -13.69 4.41
CA VAL A 49 -6.70 -14.33 5.22
C VAL A 49 -7.01 -15.83 5.26
N GLU A 50 -6.61 -16.58 4.24
CA GLU A 50 -6.33 -18.00 4.42
C GLU A 50 -5.19 -18.09 5.46
N GLU A 51 -5.41 -18.91 6.47
CA GLU A 51 -4.56 -19.00 7.66
C GLU A 51 -3.07 -19.02 7.28
N PRO A 52 -2.21 -18.26 8.00
CA PRO A 52 -0.80 -18.21 7.69
C PRO A 52 -0.21 -19.61 7.79
N LEU A 53 -0.05 -20.27 6.64
CA LEU A 53 0.58 -21.57 6.57
C LEU A 53 1.93 -21.48 7.31
N PRO A 54 2.29 -22.49 8.12
CA PRO A 54 3.48 -22.46 8.95
C PRO A 54 4.68 -22.01 8.13
N LYS A 55 5.43 -21.05 8.69
CA LYS A 55 6.59 -20.44 8.04
C LYS A 55 7.51 -21.56 7.57
N LEU A 56 7.65 -21.68 6.26
CA LEU A 56 8.57 -22.63 5.66
C LEU A 56 9.98 -22.31 6.21
N LYS A 57 10.70 -23.33 6.67
CA LYS A 57 12.08 -23.14 7.12
C LYS A 57 12.87 -22.56 5.96
N LYS A 58 13.67 -21.52 6.22
CA LYS A 58 14.59 -20.96 5.23
C LYS A 58 15.56 -22.08 4.84
N ARG A 59 15.37 -22.64 3.65
CA ARG A 59 16.23 -23.64 3.04
C ARG A 59 16.47 -23.22 1.59
N ASP A 60 17.59 -23.67 1.06
CA ASP A 60 17.86 -23.53 -0.36
C ASP A 60 16.93 -24.48 -1.13
N PHE A 61 16.37 -23.98 -2.23
CA PHE A 61 15.54 -24.77 -3.13
C PHE A 61 16.36 -25.04 -4.39
N THR A 62 16.43 -26.30 -4.78
CA THR A 62 16.81 -26.63 -6.15
C THR A 62 15.67 -26.29 -7.11
N LEU A 63 15.99 -26.11 -8.40
CA LEU A 63 14.97 -25.77 -9.41
C LEU A 63 13.84 -26.80 -9.46
N SER A 64 14.18 -28.08 -9.35
CA SER A 64 13.21 -29.19 -9.34
C SER A 64 12.31 -29.19 -8.10
N GLU A 65 12.83 -28.81 -6.93
CA GLU A 65 12.01 -28.67 -5.72
C GLU A 65 11.09 -27.45 -5.78
N LEU A 66 11.50 -26.38 -6.47
CA LEU A 66 10.70 -25.17 -6.60
C LEU A 66 9.50 -25.36 -7.53
N GLU A 67 9.63 -26.19 -8.56
CA GLU A 67 8.58 -26.50 -9.54
C GLU A 67 7.32 -27.09 -8.92
N GLU A 68 7.45 -27.83 -7.81
CA GLU A 68 6.33 -28.41 -7.07
C GLU A 68 5.42 -27.33 -6.45
N TYR A 69 5.94 -26.12 -6.20
CA TYR A 69 5.24 -25.01 -5.55
C TYR A 69 4.68 -24.01 -6.57
N ASN A 70 3.95 -24.51 -7.56
CA ASN A 70 3.39 -23.72 -8.66
C ASN A 70 1.92 -23.29 -8.46
N GLY A 71 1.29 -23.61 -7.33
CA GLY A 71 -0.12 -23.30 -7.07
C GLY A 71 -1.13 -24.30 -7.66
N ALA A 72 -0.69 -25.25 -8.50
CA ALA A 72 -1.51 -26.29 -9.13
C ALA A 72 -1.35 -27.63 -8.41
N THR A 73 -0.11 -28.07 -8.21
CA THR A 73 0.22 -29.31 -7.48
C THR A 73 0.20 -29.07 -5.97
N ASN A 74 0.72 -27.92 -5.55
CA ASN A 74 0.72 -27.48 -4.17
C ASN A 74 -0.10 -26.17 -4.05
N PRO A 75 -0.94 -26.00 -3.02
CA PRO A 75 -1.64 -24.73 -2.81
C PRO A 75 -0.69 -23.54 -2.55
N ARG A 76 0.54 -23.81 -2.10
CA ARG A 76 1.58 -22.79 -1.90
C ARG A 76 2.27 -22.46 -3.22
N ILE A 77 2.47 -21.17 -3.45
CA ILE A 77 3.18 -20.65 -4.62
C ILE A 77 4.50 -20.04 -4.17
N LEU A 78 5.61 -20.61 -4.63
CA LEU A 78 6.95 -20.07 -4.41
C LEU A 78 7.51 -19.53 -5.73
N MET A 79 8.13 -18.36 -5.68
CA MET A 79 8.77 -17.74 -6.85
C MET A 79 10.20 -17.33 -6.50
N ALA A 80 11.15 -17.74 -7.35
CA ALA A 80 12.54 -17.31 -7.24
C ALA A 80 12.78 -16.05 -8.07
N VAL A 81 13.36 -15.01 -7.46
CA VAL A 81 13.78 -13.78 -8.13
C VAL A 81 15.21 -13.45 -7.68
N ASN A 82 16.14 -13.38 -8.63
CA ASN A 82 17.56 -13.09 -8.38
C ASN A 82 18.17 -13.98 -7.28
N GLY A 83 17.95 -15.30 -7.36
CA GLY A 83 18.47 -16.29 -6.41
C GLY A 83 17.79 -16.29 -5.03
N LYS A 84 16.71 -15.52 -4.83
CA LYS A 84 15.92 -15.50 -3.58
C LYS A 84 14.54 -16.06 -3.82
N VAL A 85 14.10 -16.97 -2.96
CA VAL A 85 12.77 -17.59 -3.01
C VAL A 85 11.80 -16.81 -2.12
N PHE A 86 10.66 -16.42 -2.71
CA PHE A 86 9.59 -15.70 -2.03
C PHE A 86 8.32 -16.54 -2.04
N ASP A 87 7.60 -16.51 -0.93
CA ASP A 87 6.25 -17.05 -0.85
C ASP A 87 5.26 -16.01 -1.36
N VAL A 88 4.69 -16.27 -2.53
CA VAL A 88 3.74 -15.39 -3.21
C VAL A 88 2.32 -15.95 -3.18
N THR A 89 2.05 -16.89 -2.28
CA THR A 89 0.71 -17.50 -2.12
C THR A 89 -0.38 -16.46 -1.89
N ARG A 90 -0.06 -15.36 -1.18
CA ARG A 90 -0.97 -14.21 -0.99
C ARG A 90 -1.40 -13.55 -2.30
N GLY A 91 -0.55 -13.62 -3.32
CA GLY A 91 -0.81 -13.11 -4.67
C GLY A 91 -1.36 -14.16 -5.61
N LYS A 92 -2.04 -15.22 -5.14
CA LYS A 92 -2.55 -16.31 -5.99
C LYS A 92 -3.34 -15.84 -7.22
N LYS A 93 -4.04 -14.70 -7.14
CA LYS A 93 -4.71 -14.09 -8.31
C LYS A 93 -3.75 -13.67 -9.45
N PHE A 94 -2.50 -13.36 -9.11
CA PHE A 94 -1.45 -12.87 -10.02
C PHE A 94 -0.37 -13.91 -10.33
N TYR A 95 -0.27 -14.99 -9.55
CA TYR A 95 0.78 -16.00 -9.70
C TYR A 95 0.24 -17.44 -9.78
N GLY A 96 -1.08 -17.62 -9.63
CA GLY A 96 -1.72 -18.93 -9.62
C GLY A 96 -1.99 -19.50 -11.01
N PRO A 97 -2.19 -20.82 -11.10
CA PRO A 97 -2.54 -21.49 -12.34
C PRO A 97 -3.91 -21.02 -12.83
N GLY A 98 -3.96 -20.44 -14.02
CA GLY A 98 -5.15 -19.78 -14.56
C GLY A 98 -4.86 -18.43 -15.22
N ILE A 99 -3.65 -17.88 -15.00
CA ILE A 99 -3.11 -16.85 -15.89
C ILE A 99 -2.79 -17.54 -17.21
N VAL A 100 -3.75 -17.48 -18.13
CA VAL A 100 -3.52 -17.75 -19.54
C VAL A 100 -2.68 -16.58 -20.05
N LEU A 101 -1.35 -16.67 -19.91
CA LEU A 101 -0.48 -15.84 -20.73
C LEU A 101 -0.76 -16.25 -22.18
N PRO A 102 -1.03 -15.29 -23.09
CA PRO A 102 -1.14 -15.62 -24.50
C PRO A 102 0.16 -16.32 -24.90
N SER A 103 0.02 -17.50 -25.51
CA SER A 103 1.12 -18.36 -25.98
C SER A 103 2.05 -17.69 -26.99
N ASP A 104 1.72 -16.46 -27.39
CA ASP A 104 2.29 -15.72 -28.51
C ASP A 104 3.33 -14.67 -28.08
N LEU A 105 3.74 -14.66 -26.80
CA LEU A 105 4.67 -13.67 -26.24
C LEU A 105 5.97 -14.29 -25.71
N TRP A 106 6.58 -15.20 -26.47
CA TRP A 106 7.95 -15.71 -26.29
C TRP A 106 8.66 -15.86 -27.64
#